data_AF-A0A6A6TK70-F1
#
_entry.id   AF-A0A6A6TK70-F1
#
_cell.length_a   1.000
_cell.length_b   1.000
_cell.length_c   1.000
_cell.angle_alpha   90.00
_cell.angle_beta   90.00
_cell.angle_gamma   90.00
#
_symmetry.space_group_name_H-M   'P 1'
#
loop_
_entity.id
_entity.type
_entity.pdbx_description
1 polymer ?
#
loop_
_entity_poly.entity_id
_entity_poly.type
_entity_poly.pdbx_seq_one_letter_code
_entity_poly.pdbx_strand_id
1 'polypeptide(L)'
;MKFSRYATVLASLCSFVPAIATPVKNPGKLQLGNRIPSPKQREDKTKNKYFHEPGGDNTLGHYDNRYFGGVVTYDERRETQLHMVHAYLKFFRDQGLDTWIAHGTLLGWWWNGKVGQPPLRLPWDFDLDTQVSGATLKYIGDNHNQSMHKYVSDDGQTEREYLLDVNPWIWERERGDGMNIIDARWIDIRNGLFIDITGLSETHPDTSPGVWSCKNYHRYKTSELYPMRETVFEGIPAKVPYAYDKILVDEYKEKALVDTEFEGHQWDIDRKEWVKTQETIEEEAKKAAEEERKKEEEEKKLKMQQEERQRKKQEAEQKEAESASSKDENSST
;
A
#
# COMPACT_ATOMS: atom_id res chain seq x y z
N MET A 1 56.78 27.19 -55.43
CA MET A 1 58.02 26.57 -54.92
C MET A 1 57.79 26.15 -53.48
N LYS A 2 58.28 24.97 -53.10
CA LYS A 2 58.09 24.28 -51.82
C LYS A 2 58.80 24.99 -50.65
N PHE A 3 58.32 24.68 -49.44
CA PHE A 3 58.95 24.55 -48.10
C PHE A 3 58.13 25.34 -47.05
N SER A 4 57.33 24.76 -46.14
CA SER A 4 57.53 23.71 -45.12
C SER A 4 57.86 24.28 -43.73
N ARG A 5 56.87 24.15 -42.82
CA ARG A 5 56.94 23.99 -41.33
C ARG A 5 57.36 25.26 -40.53
N TYR A 6 56.89 25.55 -39.30
CA TYR A 6 56.42 24.73 -38.18
C TYR A 6 55.33 25.47 -37.36
N ALA A 7 54.43 24.67 -36.77
CA ALA A 7 53.49 25.06 -35.72
C ALA A 7 54.18 25.12 -34.35
N THR A 8 53.69 25.98 -33.45
CA THR A 8 54.01 25.93 -32.02
C THR A 8 52.69 25.95 -31.24
N VAL A 9 52.28 24.78 -30.75
CA VAL A 9 51.17 24.62 -29.80
C VAL A 9 51.80 24.52 -28.41
N LEU A 10 51.46 25.45 -27.52
CA LEU A 10 51.82 25.40 -26.10
C LEU A 10 50.95 24.33 -25.42
N ALA A 11 51.56 23.20 -25.10
CA ALA A 11 50.95 22.16 -24.26
C ALA A 11 51.18 22.51 -22.77
N SER A 12 50.11 22.86 -22.07
CA SER A 12 50.11 23.01 -20.61
C SER A 12 50.13 21.62 -19.96
N LEU A 13 51.23 21.28 -19.31
CA LEU A 13 51.38 20.05 -18.52
C LEU A 13 50.61 20.19 -17.19
N CYS A 14 49.41 19.64 -17.13
CA CYS A 14 48.75 19.30 -15.86
C CYS A 14 49.33 17.97 -15.35
N SER A 15 50.15 18.03 -14.30
CA SER A 15 50.62 16.84 -13.58
C SER A 15 49.47 16.20 -12.81
N PHE A 16 48.84 15.17 -13.37
CA PHE A 16 48.01 14.24 -12.60
C PHE A 16 48.93 13.22 -11.91
N VAL A 17 48.98 13.27 -10.58
CA VAL A 17 49.61 12.23 -9.76
C VAL A 17 48.58 11.10 -9.60
N PRO A 18 48.85 9.85 -10.02
CA PRO A 18 47.97 8.74 -9.73
C PRO A 18 48.17 8.32 -8.26
N ALA A 19 47.16 8.53 -7.42
CA ALA A 19 47.12 7.94 -6.08
C ALA A 19 46.80 6.44 -6.21
N ILE A 20 47.83 5.62 -6.40
CA ILE A 20 47.72 4.17 -6.23
C ILE A 20 47.75 3.90 -4.73
N ALA A 21 46.59 3.59 -4.15
CA ALA A 21 46.52 3.11 -2.78
C ALA A 21 47.20 1.74 -2.70
N THR A 22 48.36 1.67 -2.05
CA THR A 22 49.03 0.41 -1.73
C THR A 22 48.40 -0.21 -0.49
N PRO A 23 48.02 -1.51 -0.49
CA PRO A 23 47.54 -2.17 0.72
C PRO A 23 48.66 -2.26 1.76
N VAL A 24 48.38 -1.81 2.98
CA VAL A 24 49.28 -1.93 4.13
C VAL A 24 49.44 -3.41 4.48
N LYS A 25 50.63 -3.96 4.25
CA LYS A 25 51.01 -5.30 4.78
C LYS A 25 51.29 -5.18 6.27
N ASN A 26 50.37 -5.66 7.09
CA ASN A 26 50.55 -5.76 8.54
C ASN A 26 51.19 -7.13 8.88
N PRO A 27 52.41 -7.21 9.44
CA PRO A 27 53.09 -8.49 9.71
C PRO A 27 52.77 -9.04 11.12
N GLY A 28 51.52 -8.90 11.57
CA GLY A 28 51.08 -9.41 12.87
C GLY A 28 50.25 -10.69 12.72
N LYS A 29 50.77 -11.83 13.19
CA LYS A 29 49.94 -13.03 13.45
C LYS A 29 48.93 -12.68 14.55
N LEU A 30 47.70 -12.34 14.16
CA LEU A 30 46.57 -12.31 15.08
C LEU A 30 46.18 -13.76 15.40
N GLN A 31 46.47 -14.18 16.63
CA GLN A 31 45.98 -15.45 17.18
C GLN A 31 44.44 -15.36 17.22
N LEU A 32 43.80 -16.28 16.52
CA LEU A 32 42.35 -16.44 16.53
C LEU A 32 41.95 -17.05 17.87
N GLY A 33 41.73 -16.20 18.88
CA GLY A 33 41.08 -16.60 20.12
C GLY A 33 39.68 -17.11 19.80
N ASN A 34 39.29 -18.26 20.36
CA ASN A 34 37.95 -18.82 20.23
C ASN A 34 36.91 -17.77 20.69
N ARG A 35 36.27 -17.08 19.72
CA ARG A 35 35.08 -16.30 19.99
C ARG A 35 33.97 -17.30 20.32
N ILE A 36 33.58 -17.35 21.59
CA ILE A 36 32.28 -17.85 22.00
C ILE A 36 31.25 -17.09 21.13
N PRO A 37 30.39 -17.77 20.35
CA PRO A 37 29.38 -17.08 19.57
C PRO A 37 28.51 -16.30 20.55
N SER A 38 28.58 -14.96 20.49
CA SER A 38 27.54 -14.13 21.09
C SER A 38 26.21 -14.62 20.51
N PRO A 39 25.14 -14.74 21.32
CA PRO A 39 23.83 -15.07 20.78
C PRO A 39 23.57 -14.06 19.66
N LYS A 40 23.32 -14.54 18.43
CA LYS A 40 22.85 -13.66 17.35
C LYS A 40 21.58 -13.02 17.90
N GLN A 41 21.68 -11.77 18.36
CA GLN A 41 20.50 -10.95 18.57
C GLN A 41 19.77 -11.01 17.25
N ARG A 42 18.54 -11.54 17.24
CA ARG A 42 17.69 -11.47 16.06
C ARG A 42 17.57 -9.98 15.76
N GLU A 43 18.25 -9.51 14.71
CA GLU A 43 18.06 -8.15 14.23
C GLU A 43 16.56 -7.99 13.97
N ASP A 44 15.99 -6.97 14.59
CA ASP A 44 14.62 -6.60 14.33
C ASP A 44 14.55 -6.15 12.86
N LYS A 45 14.05 -7.05 12.02
CA LYS A 45 13.95 -6.81 10.59
C LYS A 45 13.09 -5.59 10.29
N THR A 46 12.15 -5.23 11.17
CA THR A 46 11.22 -4.12 10.92
C THR A 46 11.84 -2.74 11.13
N LYS A 47 13.07 -2.67 11.67
CA LYS A 47 13.76 -1.42 11.99
C LYS A 47 13.85 -0.44 10.81
N ASN A 48 13.97 -0.95 9.58
CA ASN A 48 14.13 -0.14 8.38
C ASN A 48 12.85 -0.06 7.52
N LYS A 49 11.74 -0.66 7.98
CA LYS A 49 10.47 -0.61 7.25
C LYS A 49 9.99 0.84 7.19
N TYR A 50 9.71 1.35 5.99
CA TYR A 50 9.26 2.72 5.82
C TYR A 50 7.74 2.86 5.98
N PHE A 51 7.00 2.02 5.27
CA PHE A 51 5.55 2.02 5.33
C PHE A 51 5.04 1.15 6.47
N HIS A 52 4.08 1.67 7.24
CA HIS A 52 3.53 1.01 8.40
C HIS A 52 2.01 0.92 8.28
N GLU A 53 1.51 -0.28 8.51
CA GLU A 53 0.10 -0.62 8.54
C GLU A 53 -0.35 -0.82 10.00
N PRO A 54 -1.62 -0.52 10.33
CA PRO A 54 -2.15 -0.68 11.69
C PRO A 54 -2.20 -2.16 12.14
N GLY A 55 -2.15 -3.11 11.21
CA GLY A 55 -2.15 -4.53 11.49
C GLY A 55 -1.60 -5.34 10.32
N GLY A 56 -1.39 -6.64 10.56
CA GLY A 56 -0.82 -7.57 9.58
C GLY A 56 -1.83 -8.56 8.98
N ASP A 57 -3.12 -8.41 9.27
CA ASP A 57 -4.15 -9.22 8.61
C ASP A 57 -4.51 -8.64 7.24
N ASN A 58 -5.29 -9.40 6.46
CA ASN A 58 -5.66 -9.05 5.09
C ASN A 58 -6.59 -7.83 4.98
N THR A 59 -7.06 -7.26 6.09
CA THR A 59 -7.89 -6.05 6.07
C THR A 59 -7.04 -4.85 6.47
N LEU A 60 -6.38 -4.94 7.62
CA LEU A 60 -5.57 -3.89 8.21
C LEU A 60 -4.28 -3.64 7.44
N GLY A 61 -3.78 -4.62 6.69
CA GLY A 61 -2.58 -4.50 5.84
C GLY A 61 -2.73 -3.53 4.65
N HIS A 62 -3.94 -3.03 4.37
CA HIS A 62 -4.24 -2.13 3.26
C HIS A 62 -4.56 -0.70 3.71
N TYR A 63 -4.18 -0.35 4.94
CA TYR A 63 -4.33 0.99 5.50
C TYR A 63 -2.99 1.58 5.91
N ASP A 64 -2.78 2.85 5.62
CA ASP A 64 -1.65 3.62 6.14
C ASP A 64 -1.92 4.00 7.60
N ASN A 65 -1.00 3.59 8.48
CA ASN A 65 -1.17 3.77 9.92
C ASN A 65 -1.29 5.24 10.37
N ARG A 66 -0.82 6.22 9.56
CA ARG A 66 -0.92 7.65 9.90
C ARG A 66 -2.34 8.19 9.75
N TYR A 67 -3.11 7.62 8.83
CA TYR A 67 -4.45 8.08 8.46
C TYR A 67 -5.55 7.07 8.82
N PHE A 68 -5.18 5.94 9.41
CA PHE A 68 -6.12 4.92 9.84
C PHE A 68 -7.02 5.42 11.00
N GLY A 69 -8.32 5.55 10.72
CA GLY A 69 -9.35 5.87 11.72
C GLY A 69 -10.21 4.69 12.14
N GLY A 70 -10.10 3.56 11.44
CA GLY A 70 -10.96 2.39 11.58
C GLY A 70 -11.16 1.68 10.24
N VAL A 71 -11.58 0.43 10.28
CA VAL A 71 -11.93 -0.32 9.06
C VAL A 71 -13.20 0.26 8.48
N VAL A 72 -13.14 0.71 7.22
CA VAL A 72 -14.31 1.26 6.52
C VAL A 72 -15.29 0.17 6.10
N THR A 73 -16.54 0.57 5.87
CA THR A 73 -17.57 -0.37 5.40
C THR A 73 -17.28 -0.86 3.98
N TYR A 74 -17.93 -1.95 3.56
CA TYR A 74 -17.79 -2.50 2.22
C TYR A 74 -18.07 -1.45 1.12
N ASP A 75 -19.16 -0.68 1.24
CA ASP A 75 -19.55 0.33 0.26
C ASP A 75 -18.63 1.56 0.29
N GLU A 76 -18.23 2.01 1.48
CA GLU A 76 -17.29 3.14 1.64
C GLU A 76 -15.91 2.81 1.06
N ARG A 77 -15.43 1.57 1.27
CA ARG A 77 -14.18 1.10 0.66
C ARG A 77 -14.25 1.16 -0.85
N ARG A 78 -15.34 0.64 -1.43
CA ARG A 78 -15.55 0.65 -2.90
C ARG A 78 -15.60 2.06 -3.47
N GLU A 79 -16.33 2.96 -2.83
CA GLU A 79 -16.42 4.37 -3.23
C GLU A 79 -15.07 5.08 -3.10
N THR A 80 -14.37 4.88 -1.98
CA THR A 80 -13.02 5.43 -1.78
C THR A 80 -12.07 4.97 -2.88
N GLN A 81 -12.03 3.67 -3.16
CA GLN A 81 -11.14 3.10 -4.16
C GLN A 81 -11.47 3.57 -5.59
N LEU A 82 -12.74 3.76 -5.93
CA LEU A 82 -13.19 4.32 -7.21
C LEU A 82 -12.59 5.72 -7.42
N HIS A 83 -12.81 6.64 -6.48
CA HIS A 83 -12.29 8.00 -6.60
C HIS A 83 -10.77 8.05 -6.49
N MET A 84 -10.16 7.15 -5.71
CA MET A 84 -8.72 7.04 -5.56
C MET A 84 -8.04 6.64 -6.88
N VAL A 85 -8.56 5.62 -7.58
CA VAL A 85 -8.00 5.23 -8.89
C VAL A 85 -8.26 6.28 -9.96
N HIS A 86 -9.40 6.99 -9.89
CA HIS A 86 -9.68 8.13 -10.75
C HIS A 86 -8.63 9.23 -10.60
N ALA A 87 -8.40 9.67 -9.37
CA ALA A 87 -7.43 10.70 -9.03
C ALA A 87 -6.01 10.29 -9.46
N TYR A 88 -5.62 9.06 -9.17
CA TYR A 88 -4.31 8.51 -9.50
C TYR A 88 -4.04 8.49 -11.01
N LEU A 89 -4.92 7.86 -11.79
CA LEU A 89 -4.74 7.74 -13.25
C LEU A 89 -4.87 9.10 -13.95
N LYS A 90 -5.66 10.02 -13.39
CA LYS A 90 -5.71 11.41 -13.85
C LYS A 90 -4.41 12.14 -13.58
N PHE A 91 -3.85 12.03 -12.37
CA PHE A 91 -2.58 12.65 -12.00
C PHE A 91 -1.45 12.24 -12.95
N PHE A 92 -1.23 10.94 -13.16
CA PHE A 92 -0.15 10.46 -14.04
C PHE A 92 -0.30 10.97 -15.47
N ARG A 93 -1.53 11.02 -15.99
CA ARG A 93 -1.82 11.55 -17.33
C ARG A 93 -1.58 13.05 -17.43
N ASP A 94 -2.02 13.82 -16.45
CA ASP A 94 -1.84 15.27 -16.40
C ASP A 94 -0.36 15.64 -16.28
N GLN A 95 0.46 14.80 -15.63
CA GLN A 95 1.93 14.93 -15.60
C GLN A 95 2.64 14.38 -16.84
N GLY A 96 1.93 13.73 -17.77
CA GLY A 96 2.53 13.07 -18.93
C GLY A 96 3.43 11.88 -18.57
N LEU A 97 3.13 11.20 -17.45
CA LEU A 97 3.87 10.06 -16.93
C LEU A 97 3.15 8.74 -17.24
N ASP A 98 3.94 7.70 -17.49
CA ASP A 98 3.43 6.35 -17.73
C ASP A 98 3.24 5.57 -16.43
N THR A 99 2.04 5.03 -16.26
CA THR A 99 1.64 4.04 -15.25
C THR A 99 0.67 3.03 -15.86
N TRP A 100 0.58 1.83 -15.31
CA TRP A 100 -0.40 0.81 -15.69
C TRP A 100 -0.89 0.04 -14.47
N ILE A 101 -2.10 -0.51 -14.58
CA ILE A 101 -2.66 -1.39 -13.55
C ILE A 101 -1.99 -2.77 -13.59
N ALA A 102 -1.76 -3.36 -12.42
CA ALA A 102 -1.04 -4.61 -12.25
C ALA A 102 -1.73 -5.53 -11.22
N HIS A 103 -1.23 -6.75 -11.05
CA HIS A 103 -1.61 -7.68 -9.99
C HIS A 103 -3.15 -7.84 -9.86
N GLY A 104 -3.71 -7.69 -8.65
CA GLY A 104 -5.13 -7.88 -8.38
C GLY A 104 -6.00 -6.88 -9.15
N THR A 105 -5.50 -5.65 -9.32
CA THR A 105 -6.19 -4.61 -10.10
C THR A 105 -6.28 -4.96 -11.58
N LEU A 106 -5.23 -5.54 -12.17
CA LEU A 106 -5.27 -6.05 -13.54
C LEU A 106 -6.22 -7.24 -13.68
N LEU A 107 -6.29 -8.13 -12.68
CA LEU A 107 -7.25 -9.24 -12.68
C LEU A 107 -8.69 -8.72 -12.59
N GLY A 108 -8.95 -7.72 -11.75
CA GLY A 108 -10.24 -7.02 -11.69
C GLY A 108 -10.61 -6.38 -13.02
N TRP A 109 -9.64 -5.82 -13.75
CA TRP A 109 -9.85 -5.34 -15.12
C TRP A 109 -10.13 -6.47 -16.12
N TRP A 110 -9.50 -7.64 -16.00
CA TRP A 110 -9.78 -8.77 -16.90
C TRP A 110 -11.25 -9.18 -16.87
N TRP A 111 -11.84 -9.23 -15.68
CA TRP A 111 -13.26 -9.53 -15.48
C TRP A 111 -14.18 -8.38 -15.90
N ASN A 112 -13.86 -7.15 -15.50
CA ASN A 112 -14.79 -6.02 -15.60
C ASN A 112 -14.49 -5.01 -16.73
N GLY A 113 -13.33 -5.09 -17.37
CA GLY A 113 -12.77 -4.08 -18.27
C GLY A 113 -13.37 -4.03 -19.69
N LYS A 114 -14.50 -4.72 -19.95
CA LYS A 114 -15.15 -4.72 -21.27
C LYS A 114 -16.32 -3.73 -21.31
N VAL A 115 -16.01 -2.55 -21.85
CA VAL A 115 -16.89 -1.45 -22.34
C VAL A 115 -18.40 -1.64 -22.10
N GLY A 116 -18.99 -0.71 -21.34
CA GLY A 116 -20.43 -0.42 -21.41
C GLY A 116 -21.20 -0.31 -20.10
N GLN A 117 -20.59 -0.57 -18.93
CA GLN A 117 -21.25 -0.47 -17.61
C GLN A 117 -20.24 0.04 -16.57
N PRO A 118 -20.66 0.68 -15.47
CA PRO A 118 -19.77 1.05 -14.37
C PRO A 118 -19.16 -0.24 -13.81
N PRO A 119 -17.83 -0.45 -13.93
CA PRO A 119 -17.26 -1.73 -13.56
C PRO A 119 -17.24 -1.87 -12.05
N LEU A 120 -17.39 -3.11 -11.58
CA LEU A 120 -17.24 -3.45 -10.18
C LEU A 120 -15.99 -4.34 -10.07
N ARG A 121 -14.83 -3.71 -9.83
CA ARG A 121 -13.61 -4.37 -9.31
C ARG A 121 -13.93 -5.52 -8.34
N LEU A 122 -13.03 -6.51 -8.24
CA LEU A 122 -13.20 -7.70 -7.40
C LEU A 122 -13.68 -7.28 -5.98
N PRO A 123 -14.89 -7.68 -5.56
CA PRO A 123 -15.49 -7.27 -4.29
C PRO A 123 -14.66 -7.56 -3.04
N TRP A 124 -13.85 -8.61 -3.08
CA TRP A 124 -13.03 -9.07 -1.97
C TRP A 124 -11.61 -8.49 -2.00
N ASP A 125 -11.22 -7.79 -3.07
CA ASP A 125 -9.91 -7.17 -3.22
C ASP A 125 -9.89 -5.86 -2.42
N PHE A 126 -8.96 -5.77 -1.45
CA PHE A 126 -8.78 -4.61 -0.56
C PHE A 126 -7.69 -3.67 -1.06
N ASP A 127 -6.88 -4.14 -2.00
CA ASP A 127 -5.74 -3.45 -2.57
C ASP A 127 -6.10 -2.71 -3.87
N LEU A 128 -5.15 -1.88 -4.28
CA LEU A 128 -5.01 -1.36 -5.62
C LEU A 128 -3.52 -1.35 -5.95
N ASP A 129 -3.17 -2.01 -7.04
CA ASP A 129 -1.80 -2.23 -7.45
C ASP A 129 -1.53 -1.60 -8.81
N THR A 130 -0.50 -0.79 -8.85
CA THR A 130 -0.04 -0.14 -10.07
C THR A 130 1.45 -0.29 -10.21
N GLN A 131 1.89 -0.21 -11.45
CA GLN A 131 3.31 -0.29 -11.78
C GLN A 131 3.71 0.88 -12.67
N VAL A 132 4.96 1.29 -12.49
CA VAL A 132 5.60 2.37 -13.25
C VAL A 132 6.99 1.94 -13.67
N SER A 133 7.55 2.59 -14.69
CA SER A 133 8.96 2.39 -15.03
C SER A 133 9.87 2.95 -13.92
N GLY A 134 11.08 2.42 -13.78
CA GLY A 134 12.08 2.94 -12.82
C GLY A 134 12.44 4.41 -13.08
N ALA A 135 12.38 4.85 -14.34
CA ALA A 135 12.57 6.25 -14.70
C ALA A 135 11.42 7.13 -14.22
N THR A 136 10.17 6.70 -14.42
CA THR A 136 8.97 7.38 -13.89
C THR A 136 9.02 7.43 -12.36
N LEU A 137 9.37 6.30 -11.73
CA LEU A 137 9.48 6.20 -10.28
C LEU A 137 10.53 7.19 -9.73
N LYS A 138 11.70 7.27 -10.37
CA LYS A 138 12.71 8.27 -10.01
C LYS A 138 12.16 9.69 -10.15
N TYR A 139 11.48 10.00 -11.25
CA TYR A 139 10.91 11.32 -11.49
C TYR A 139 9.91 11.72 -10.40
N ILE A 140 8.95 10.85 -10.06
CA ILE A 140 7.98 11.17 -8.98
C ILE A 140 8.67 11.30 -7.63
N GLY A 141 9.75 10.53 -7.36
CA GLY A 141 10.55 10.68 -6.16
C GLY A 141 11.26 12.03 -6.06
N ASP A 142 11.82 12.52 -7.15
CA ASP A 142 12.56 13.80 -7.19
C ASP A 142 11.62 15.02 -7.20
N ASN A 143 10.44 14.90 -7.81
CA ASN A 143 9.58 16.05 -8.13
C ASN A 143 8.26 16.10 -7.36
N HIS A 144 7.75 14.97 -6.87
CA HIS A 144 6.40 14.87 -6.31
C HIS A 144 6.32 14.12 -4.97
N ASN A 145 7.45 13.69 -4.39
CA ASN A 145 7.44 13.04 -3.08
C ASN A 145 6.86 13.95 -2.00
N GLN A 146 6.00 13.41 -1.14
CA GLN A 146 5.34 14.11 -0.04
C GLN A 146 4.47 15.29 -0.52
N SER A 147 3.87 15.18 -1.71
CA SER A 147 2.98 16.20 -2.24
C SER A 147 1.51 15.82 -2.10
N MET A 148 0.67 16.85 -1.88
CA MET A 148 -0.77 16.72 -1.69
C MET A 148 -1.50 17.02 -3.00
N HIS A 149 -2.45 16.16 -3.36
CA HIS A 149 -3.19 16.25 -4.60
C HIS A 149 -4.69 16.28 -4.34
N LYS A 150 -5.30 17.41 -4.68
CA LYS A 150 -6.77 17.56 -4.63
C LYS A 150 -7.41 16.93 -5.84
N TYR A 151 -8.53 16.28 -5.61
CA TYR A 151 -9.36 15.66 -6.63
C TYR A 151 -10.82 16.07 -6.42
N VAL A 152 -11.48 16.38 -7.52
CA VAL A 152 -12.91 16.60 -7.59
C VAL A 152 -13.44 15.67 -8.68
N SER A 153 -14.48 14.90 -8.36
CA SER A 153 -15.13 14.00 -9.32
C SER A 153 -15.75 14.78 -10.49
N ASP A 154 -15.95 14.10 -11.62
CA ASP A 154 -16.50 14.72 -12.83
C ASP A 154 -17.90 15.33 -12.63
N ASP A 155 -18.68 14.79 -11.70
CA ASP A 155 -20.00 15.31 -11.29
C ASP A 155 -19.94 16.43 -10.22
N GLY A 156 -18.75 16.76 -9.74
CA GLY A 156 -18.49 17.77 -8.72
C GLY A 156 -19.02 17.43 -7.32
N GLN A 157 -19.53 16.21 -7.09
CA GLN A 157 -20.14 15.83 -5.81
C GLN A 157 -19.11 15.35 -4.77
N THR A 158 -17.99 14.82 -5.24
CA THR A 158 -16.97 14.20 -4.40
C THR A 158 -15.67 14.98 -4.46
N GLU A 159 -15.26 15.55 -3.34
CA GLU A 159 -13.92 16.13 -3.15
C GLU A 159 -13.07 15.19 -2.26
N ARG A 160 -11.82 15.00 -2.67
CA ARG A 160 -10.84 14.16 -2.00
C ARG A 160 -9.47 14.81 -2.03
N GLU A 161 -8.61 14.44 -1.10
CA GLU A 161 -7.21 14.83 -1.08
C GLU A 161 -6.35 13.60 -0.85
N TYR A 162 -5.27 13.49 -1.62
CA TYR A 162 -4.40 12.34 -1.62
C TYR A 162 -2.95 12.75 -1.39
N LEU A 163 -2.23 11.95 -0.61
CA LEU A 163 -0.79 12.08 -0.42
C LEU A 163 -0.06 11.14 -1.39
N LEU A 164 0.83 11.67 -2.22
CA LEU A 164 1.83 10.87 -2.93
C LEU A 164 3.07 10.74 -2.06
N ASP A 165 3.29 9.55 -1.50
CA ASP A 165 4.40 9.25 -0.60
C ASP A 165 5.37 8.26 -1.24
N VAL A 166 6.63 8.65 -1.42
CA VAL A 166 7.66 7.84 -2.07
C VAL A 166 8.65 7.34 -1.03
N ASN A 167 8.82 6.02 -1.00
CA ASN A 167 9.72 5.34 -0.08
C ASN A 167 11.18 5.78 -0.32
N PRO A 168 11.92 6.25 0.71
CA PRO A 168 13.34 6.62 0.57
C PRO A 168 14.25 5.51 0.03
N TRP A 169 13.83 4.25 0.11
CA TRP A 169 14.52 3.09 -0.48
C TRP A 169 14.23 2.89 -1.97
N ILE A 170 13.70 3.90 -2.66
CA ILE A 170 13.41 3.91 -4.11
C ILE A 170 14.64 3.56 -4.98
N TRP A 171 15.84 3.92 -4.52
CA TRP A 171 17.11 3.71 -5.22
C TRP A 171 17.56 2.25 -5.20
N GLU A 172 17.17 1.49 -4.17
CA GLU A 172 17.39 0.06 -4.13
C GLU A 172 16.40 -0.58 -5.11
N ARG A 173 16.89 -1.29 -6.14
CA ARG A 173 16.00 -1.97 -7.12
C ARG A 173 15.93 -3.48 -6.92
N GLU A 174 16.72 -4.01 -6.00
CA GLU A 174 16.66 -5.40 -5.54
C GLU A 174 15.81 -5.51 -4.26
N ARG A 175 15.53 -6.74 -3.81
CA ARG A 175 14.65 -6.97 -2.65
C ARG A 175 15.21 -6.43 -1.34
N GLY A 176 16.52 -6.35 -1.19
CA GLY A 176 17.17 -6.00 0.07
C GLY A 176 16.78 -6.93 1.22
N ASP A 177 16.41 -6.35 2.36
CA ASP A 177 15.93 -7.07 3.56
C ASP A 177 14.46 -7.52 3.46
N GLY A 178 13.75 -7.14 2.39
CA GLY A 178 12.35 -7.44 2.15
C GLY A 178 11.35 -6.56 2.89
N MET A 179 11.79 -5.48 3.55
CA MET A 179 10.89 -4.57 4.29
C MET A 179 10.38 -3.41 3.43
N ASN A 180 11.09 -3.09 2.35
CA ASN A 180 10.81 -1.94 1.48
C ASN A 180 10.50 -2.36 0.05
N ILE A 181 9.62 -3.38 -0.08
CA ILE A 181 9.21 -3.95 -1.36
C ILE A 181 8.38 -2.95 -2.19
N ILE A 182 7.51 -2.18 -1.53
CA ILE A 182 6.70 -1.13 -2.18
C ILE A 182 7.50 0.16 -2.27
N ASP A 183 7.49 0.77 -3.46
CA ASP A 183 8.30 1.93 -3.78
C ASP A 183 7.60 3.26 -3.50
N ALA A 184 6.28 3.34 -3.67
CA ALA A 184 5.50 4.52 -3.35
C ALA A 184 4.03 4.15 -3.07
N ARG A 185 3.31 5.07 -2.42
CA ARG A 185 1.88 4.95 -2.15
C ARG A 185 1.15 6.22 -2.55
N TRP A 186 -0.06 6.04 -3.09
CA TRP A 186 -1.04 7.10 -3.25
C TRP A 186 -2.13 6.91 -2.19
N ILE A 187 -2.16 7.77 -1.18
CA ILE A 187 -2.87 7.53 0.07
C ILE A 187 -4.05 8.49 0.21
N ASP A 188 -5.25 7.96 0.47
CA ASP A 188 -6.40 8.75 0.90
C ASP A 188 -6.21 9.16 2.37
N ILE A 189 -6.06 10.45 2.62
CA ILE A 189 -5.77 10.96 3.97
C ILE A 189 -6.96 10.87 4.93
N ARG A 190 -8.17 10.56 4.44
CA ARG A 190 -9.38 10.53 5.26
C ARG A 190 -9.50 9.23 6.05
N ASN A 191 -9.12 8.11 5.45
CA ASN A 191 -9.26 6.79 6.05
C ASN A 191 -7.99 5.93 5.96
N GLY A 192 -6.98 6.34 5.18
CA GLY A 192 -5.71 5.64 5.05
C GLY A 192 -5.67 4.54 4.00
N LEU A 193 -6.73 4.30 3.23
CA LEU A 193 -6.65 3.41 2.07
C LEU A 193 -5.65 3.97 1.05
N PHE A 194 -4.94 3.09 0.33
CA PHE A 194 -3.92 3.50 -0.62
C PHE A 194 -3.87 2.65 -1.88
N ILE A 195 -3.19 3.17 -2.90
CA ILE A 195 -2.70 2.42 -4.05
C ILE A 195 -1.21 2.18 -3.85
N ASP A 196 -0.78 0.92 -3.95
CA ASP A 196 0.64 0.57 -4.00
C ASP A 196 1.19 0.81 -5.42
N ILE A 197 2.32 1.52 -5.48
CA ILE A 197 3.03 1.85 -6.70
C ILE A 197 4.37 1.12 -6.69
N THR A 198 4.54 0.19 -7.62
CA THR A 198 5.75 -0.63 -7.73
C THR A 198 6.56 -0.24 -8.98
N GLY A 199 7.85 0.05 -8.81
CA GLY A 199 8.72 0.35 -9.94
C GLY A 199 9.29 -0.90 -10.60
N LEU A 200 9.32 -0.91 -11.93
CA LEU A 200 10.04 -1.92 -12.71
C LEU A 200 11.36 -1.37 -13.25
N SER A 201 12.44 -2.16 -13.15
CA SER A 201 13.74 -1.78 -13.71
C SER A 201 14.47 -2.99 -14.27
N GLU A 202 15.29 -2.79 -15.31
CA GLU A 202 16.26 -3.80 -15.73
C GLU A 202 17.43 -3.83 -14.74
N THR A 203 17.37 -4.74 -13.76
CA THR A 203 18.37 -4.84 -12.69
C THR A 203 19.61 -5.62 -13.12
N HIS A 204 19.48 -6.50 -14.12
CA HIS A 204 20.52 -7.42 -14.57
C HIS A 204 20.66 -7.42 -16.10
N PRO A 205 20.91 -6.27 -16.75
CA PRO A 205 20.95 -6.19 -18.21
C PRO A 205 22.08 -7.04 -18.82
N ASP A 206 23.17 -7.29 -18.08
CA ASP A 206 24.30 -8.08 -18.56
C ASP A 206 23.99 -9.57 -18.67
N THR A 207 23.13 -10.11 -17.80
CA THR A 207 22.79 -11.55 -17.76
C THR A 207 21.38 -11.86 -18.25
N SER A 208 20.48 -10.88 -18.24
CA SER A 208 19.08 -11.00 -18.65
C SER A 208 18.59 -9.70 -19.30
N PRO A 209 19.17 -9.31 -20.45
CA PRO A 209 18.80 -8.07 -21.13
C PRO A 209 17.31 -8.06 -21.51
N GLY A 210 16.66 -6.91 -21.34
CA GLY A 210 15.24 -6.74 -21.66
C GLY A 210 14.28 -7.42 -20.68
N VAL A 211 14.77 -7.89 -19.52
CA VAL A 211 13.94 -8.40 -18.42
C VAL A 211 13.84 -7.33 -17.33
N TRP A 212 12.62 -6.85 -17.14
CA TRP A 212 12.24 -5.89 -16.12
C TRP A 212 11.86 -6.63 -14.85
N SER A 213 12.31 -6.14 -13.70
CA SER A 213 12.02 -6.75 -12.40
C SER A 213 11.61 -5.72 -11.36
N CYS A 214 10.77 -6.14 -10.42
CA CYS A 214 10.53 -5.41 -9.17
C CYS A 214 11.19 -6.09 -7.97
N LYS A 215 11.10 -5.44 -6.81
CA LYS A 215 11.63 -5.94 -5.53
C LYS A 215 10.96 -7.21 -5.02
N ASN A 216 9.75 -7.53 -5.51
CA ASN A 216 9.02 -8.73 -5.12
C ASN A 216 9.24 -9.93 -6.04
N TYR A 217 10.32 -9.95 -6.82
CA TYR A 217 10.68 -11.04 -7.75
C TYR A 217 9.77 -11.22 -8.96
N HIS A 218 8.82 -10.31 -9.21
CA HIS A 218 8.13 -10.28 -10.49
C HIS A 218 9.12 -9.92 -11.59
N ARG A 219 9.05 -10.64 -12.71
CA ARG A 219 9.92 -10.48 -13.87
C ARG A 219 9.08 -10.50 -15.13
N TYR A 220 9.31 -9.53 -16.00
CA TYR A 220 8.59 -9.38 -17.26
C TYR A 220 9.58 -9.13 -18.38
N LYS A 221 9.34 -9.73 -19.54
CA LYS A 221 10.06 -9.35 -20.75
C LYS A 221 9.54 -8.01 -21.25
N THR A 222 10.41 -7.24 -21.89
CA THR A 222 10.03 -5.97 -22.53
C THR A 222 8.85 -6.14 -23.49
N SER A 223 8.81 -7.24 -24.25
CA SER A 223 7.71 -7.58 -25.17
C SER A 223 6.40 -7.98 -24.49
N GLU A 224 6.43 -8.31 -23.19
CA GLU A 224 5.22 -8.61 -22.41
C GLU A 224 4.59 -7.32 -21.86
N LEU A 225 5.41 -6.29 -21.62
CA LEU A 225 4.95 -4.98 -21.14
C LEU A 225 4.59 -4.03 -22.29
N TYR A 226 5.47 -3.88 -23.29
CA TYR A 226 5.40 -2.83 -24.29
C TYR A 226 5.11 -3.35 -25.71
N PRO A 227 4.43 -2.53 -26.56
CA PRO A 227 3.75 -1.28 -26.19
C PRO A 227 2.54 -1.57 -25.30
N MET A 228 2.35 -0.77 -24.26
CA MET A 228 1.18 -0.91 -23.40
C MET A 228 -0.11 -0.68 -24.19
N ARG A 229 -1.19 -1.33 -23.78
CA ARG A 229 -2.50 -1.20 -24.41
C ARG A 229 -3.31 -0.15 -23.65
N GLU A 230 -3.80 0.84 -24.37
CA GLU A 230 -4.80 1.78 -23.87
C GLU A 230 -6.14 1.06 -23.68
N THR A 231 -6.80 1.32 -22.57
CA THR A 231 -8.07 0.72 -22.18
C THR A 231 -8.86 1.68 -21.28
N VAL A 232 -9.95 1.19 -20.69
CA VAL A 232 -10.74 1.89 -19.69
C VAL A 232 -10.81 1.01 -18.43
N PHE A 233 -10.62 1.62 -17.27
CA PHE A 233 -10.80 1.01 -15.97
C PHE A 233 -11.62 1.96 -15.09
N GLU A 234 -12.67 1.46 -14.45
CA GLU A 234 -13.54 2.29 -13.61
C GLU A 234 -14.14 3.51 -14.34
N GLY A 235 -14.35 3.40 -15.66
CA GLY A 235 -14.91 4.46 -16.49
C GLY A 235 -13.92 5.52 -16.97
N ILE A 236 -12.65 5.45 -16.57
CA ILE A 236 -11.61 6.38 -17.02
C ILE A 236 -10.50 5.68 -17.83
N PRO A 237 -9.80 6.38 -18.73
CA PRO A 237 -8.74 5.74 -19.52
C PRO A 237 -7.59 5.24 -18.64
N ALA A 238 -7.09 4.05 -18.94
CA ALA A 238 -6.06 3.35 -18.21
C ALA A 238 -5.14 2.59 -19.18
N LYS A 239 -4.01 2.10 -18.69
CA LYS A 239 -3.08 1.25 -19.46
C LYS A 239 -2.95 -0.11 -18.82
N VAL A 240 -2.76 -1.13 -19.66
CA VAL A 240 -2.43 -2.50 -19.27
C VAL A 240 -1.21 -3.02 -20.05
N PRO A 241 -0.47 -4.00 -19.52
CA PRO A 241 0.63 -4.64 -20.24
C PRO A 241 0.21 -5.23 -21.59
N TYR A 242 1.14 -5.33 -22.55
CA TYR A 242 0.85 -5.90 -23.88
C TYR A 242 0.37 -7.36 -23.84
N ALA A 243 0.99 -8.20 -23.00
CA ALA A 243 0.66 -9.61 -22.81
C ALA A 243 0.00 -9.84 -21.43
N TYR A 244 -1.00 -9.01 -21.11
CA TYR A 244 -1.71 -9.05 -19.83
C TYR A 244 -2.27 -10.44 -19.48
N ASP A 245 -2.73 -11.20 -20.47
CA ASP A 245 -3.31 -12.54 -20.32
C ASP A 245 -2.25 -13.54 -19.84
N LYS A 246 -1.08 -13.52 -20.47
CA LYS A 246 0.08 -14.31 -20.03
C LYS A 246 0.50 -13.92 -18.61
N ILE A 247 0.61 -12.62 -18.33
CA ILE A 247 1.02 -12.12 -17.00
C ILE A 247 0.06 -12.62 -15.92
N LEU A 248 -1.26 -12.49 -16.16
CA LEU A 248 -2.28 -12.96 -15.22
C LEU A 248 -2.25 -14.48 -15.04
N VAL A 249 -2.05 -15.25 -16.12
CA VAL A 249 -1.92 -16.73 -16.02
C VAL A 249 -0.67 -17.14 -15.26
N ASP A 250 0.46 -16.47 -15.47
CA ASP A 250 1.69 -16.77 -14.75
C ASP A 250 1.51 -16.54 -13.23
N GLU A 251 0.82 -15.46 -12.87
CA GLU A 251 0.59 -15.03 -11.48
C GLU A 251 -0.53 -15.83 -10.79
N TYR A 252 -1.75 -15.83 -11.36
CA TYR A 252 -2.96 -16.37 -10.73
C TYR A 252 -3.43 -17.72 -11.28
N LYS A 253 -2.77 -18.25 -12.32
CA LYS A 253 -3.15 -19.45 -13.07
C LYS A 253 -4.45 -19.27 -13.87
N GLU A 254 -4.66 -20.16 -14.84
CA GLU A 254 -5.80 -20.10 -15.76
C GLU A 254 -7.15 -20.06 -15.04
N LYS A 255 -7.27 -20.76 -13.90
CA LYS A 255 -8.52 -20.82 -13.12
C LYS A 255 -9.01 -19.44 -12.70
N ALA A 256 -8.12 -18.53 -12.30
CA ALA A 256 -8.53 -17.19 -11.86
C ALA A 256 -9.16 -16.34 -12.98
N LEU A 257 -8.97 -16.72 -14.24
CA LEU A 257 -9.51 -16.02 -15.41
C LEU A 257 -10.83 -16.62 -15.90
N VAL A 258 -11.24 -17.78 -15.39
CA VAL A 258 -12.42 -18.53 -15.88
C VAL A 258 -13.38 -18.97 -14.77
N ASP A 259 -12.94 -19.08 -13.53
CA ASP A 259 -13.80 -19.49 -12.43
C ASP A 259 -14.81 -18.39 -12.12
N THR A 260 -16.08 -18.76 -12.03
CA THR A 260 -17.20 -17.82 -11.89
C THR A 260 -17.78 -17.82 -10.47
N GLU A 261 -17.12 -18.51 -9.55
CA GLU A 261 -17.45 -18.52 -8.13
C GLU A 261 -16.16 -18.34 -7.32
N PHE A 262 -16.11 -17.33 -6.46
CA PHE A 262 -14.92 -17.05 -5.64
C PHE A 262 -15.27 -16.18 -4.44
N GLU A 263 -14.68 -16.45 -3.27
CA GLU A 263 -14.82 -15.66 -2.03
C GLU A 263 -16.29 -15.28 -1.70
N GLY A 264 -17.23 -16.23 -1.84
CA GLY A 264 -18.66 -16.00 -1.55
C GLY A 264 -19.40 -15.16 -2.59
N HIS A 265 -18.80 -14.94 -3.75
CA HIS A 265 -19.39 -14.21 -4.88
C HIS A 265 -19.52 -15.10 -6.11
N GLN A 266 -20.51 -14.78 -6.94
CA GLN A 266 -20.74 -15.40 -8.23
C GLN A 266 -20.68 -14.34 -9.34
N TRP A 267 -20.06 -14.69 -10.47
CA TRP A 267 -20.01 -13.83 -11.64
C TRP A 267 -21.34 -13.85 -12.39
N ASP A 268 -22.02 -12.71 -12.41
CA ASP A 268 -23.20 -12.48 -13.24
C ASP A 268 -22.74 -12.03 -14.64
N ILE A 269 -22.97 -12.90 -15.63
CA ILE A 269 -22.53 -12.68 -17.02
C ILE A 269 -23.29 -11.52 -17.67
N ASP A 270 -24.57 -11.37 -17.36
CA ASP A 270 -25.44 -10.36 -18.00
C ASP A 270 -25.11 -8.97 -17.47
N ARG A 271 -24.87 -8.87 -16.17
CA ARG A 271 -24.51 -7.64 -15.48
C ARG A 271 -23.00 -7.35 -15.54
N LYS A 272 -22.18 -8.36 -15.86
CA LYS A 272 -20.71 -8.32 -15.83
C LYS A 272 -20.18 -7.83 -14.48
N GLU A 273 -20.70 -8.43 -13.42
CA GLU A 273 -20.34 -8.08 -12.05
C GLU A 273 -20.26 -9.31 -11.17
N TRP A 274 -19.47 -9.20 -10.10
CA TRP A 274 -19.44 -10.18 -9.02
C TRP A 274 -20.51 -9.83 -7.99
N VAL A 275 -21.53 -10.68 -7.88
CA VAL A 275 -22.61 -10.53 -6.88
C VAL A 275 -22.37 -11.46 -5.70
N LYS A 276 -22.70 -11.01 -4.48
CA LYS A 276 -22.68 -11.89 -3.31
C LYS A 276 -23.66 -13.05 -3.52
N THR A 277 -23.25 -14.25 -3.14
CA THR A 277 -24.16 -15.40 -3.13
C THR A 277 -25.20 -15.23 -2.03
N GLN A 278 -26.36 -15.87 -2.19
CA GLN A 278 -27.43 -15.86 -1.19
C GLN A 278 -26.95 -16.40 0.17
N GLU A 279 -26.08 -17.43 0.15
CA GLU A 279 -25.47 -17.99 1.36
C GLU A 279 -24.62 -16.94 2.10
N THR A 280 -23.76 -16.23 1.38
CA THR A 280 -22.94 -15.16 1.96
C THR A 280 -23.78 -14.04 2.55
N ILE A 281 -24.85 -13.62 1.86
CA ILE A 281 -25.78 -12.60 2.36
C ILE A 281 -26.45 -13.06 3.67
N GLU A 282 -26.91 -14.32 3.73
CA GLU A 282 -27.54 -14.89 4.92
C GLU A 282 -26.56 -15.05 6.09
N GLU A 283 -25.32 -15.45 5.83
CA GLU A 283 -24.27 -15.54 6.84
C GLU A 283 -23.91 -14.17 7.42
N GLU A 284 -23.73 -13.16 6.57
CA GLU A 284 -23.47 -11.78 7.00
C GLU A 284 -24.63 -11.23 7.84
N ALA A 285 -25.88 -11.47 7.42
CA ALA A 285 -27.05 -11.05 8.18
C ALA A 285 -27.12 -11.73 9.57
N LYS A 286 -26.80 -13.02 9.66
CA LYS A 286 -26.73 -13.75 10.94
C LYS A 286 -25.64 -13.20 11.85
N LYS A 287 -24.44 -12.94 11.31
CA LYS A 287 -23.32 -12.36 12.07
C LYS A 287 -23.67 -10.97 12.59
N ALA A 288 -24.24 -10.11 11.74
CA ALA A 288 -24.67 -8.76 12.12
C ALA A 288 -25.70 -8.79 13.26
N ALA A 289 -26.72 -9.66 13.18
CA ALA A 289 -27.72 -9.82 14.23
C ALA A 289 -27.12 -10.35 15.54
N GLU A 290 -26.12 -11.23 15.47
CA GLU A 290 -25.41 -11.72 16.65
C GLU A 290 -24.57 -10.62 17.31
N GLU A 291 -23.86 -9.81 16.51
CA GLU A 291 -23.10 -8.66 17.01
C GLU A 291 -23.98 -7.59 17.64
N GLU A 292 -25.12 -7.27 17.03
CA GLU A 292 -26.10 -6.34 17.58
C GLU A 292 -26.63 -6.83 18.93
N ARG A 293 -26.99 -8.12 19.03
CA ARG A 293 -27.41 -8.73 20.30
C ARG A 293 -26.31 -8.65 21.37
N LYS A 294 -25.05 -8.89 21.00
CA LYS A 294 -23.91 -8.75 21.93
C LYS A 294 -23.74 -7.33 22.43
N LYS A 295 -23.85 -6.33 21.53
CA LYS A 295 -23.80 -4.91 21.90
C LYS A 295 -24.93 -4.53 22.85
N GLU A 296 -26.16 -4.95 22.57
CA GLU A 296 -27.28 -4.71 23.48
C GLU A 296 -27.09 -5.34 24.87
N GLU A 297 -26.55 -6.56 24.91
CA GLU A 297 -26.23 -7.24 26.18
C GLU A 297 -25.14 -6.51 26.96
N GLU A 298 -24.11 -6.00 26.29
CA GLU A 298 -23.04 -5.20 26.89
C GLU A 298 -23.55 -3.85 27.40
N GLU A 299 -24.39 -3.15 26.63
CA GLU A 299 -25.03 -1.90 27.05
C GLU A 299 -25.95 -2.11 28.26
N LYS A 300 -26.74 -3.19 28.28
CA LYS A 300 -27.57 -3.56 29.44
C LYS A 300 -26.71 -3.83 30.67
N LYS A 301 -25.60 -4.57 30.52
CA LYS A 301 -24.65 -4.81 31.61
C LYS A 301 -24.02 -3.52 32.12
N LEU A 302 -23.61 -2.62 31.22
CA LEU A 302 -23.00 -1.35 31.57
C LEU A 302 -23.99 -0.46 32.33
N LYS A 303 -25.25 -0.41 31.89
CA LYS A 303 -26.32 0.34 32.54
C LYS A 303 -26.62 -0.20 33.95
N MET A 304 -26.74 -1.51 34.09
CA MET A 304 -26.90 -2.15 35.41
C MET A 304 -25.73 -1.82 36.36
N GLN A 305 -24.48 -1.86 35.86
CA GLN A 305 -23.31 -1.49 36.66
C GLN A 305 -23.32 -0.01 37.07
N GLN A 306 -23.78 0.88 36.19
CA GLN A 306 -23.91 2.30 36.51
C GLN A 306 -25.00 2.55 37.56
N GLU A 307 -26.16 1.93 37.43
CA GLU A 307 -27.25 2.01 38.41
C GLU A 307 -26.81 1.47 39.78
N GLU A 308 -26.08 0.34 39.82
CA GLU A 308 -25.56 -0.21 41.07
C GLU A 308 -24.51 0.72 41.72
N ARG A 309 -23.63 1.35 40.92
CA ARG A 309 -22.66 2.34 41.42
C ARG A 309 -23.36 3.59 41.98
N GLN A 310 -24.39 4.09 41.31
CA GLN A 310 -25.18 5.23 41.80
C GLN A 310 -25.88 4.90 43.11
N ARG A 311 -26.49 3.71 43.20
CA ARG A 311 -27.14 3.26 44.43
C ARG A 311 -26.15 3.13 45.59
N LYS A 312 -24.98 2.52 45.38
CA LYS A 312 -23.92 2.44 46.39
C LYS A 312 -23.43 3.81 46.85
N LYS A 313 -23.37 4.79 45.93
CA LYS A 313 -23.00 6.17 46.26
C LYS A 313 -24.07 6.85 47.12
N GLN A 314 -25.35 6.70 46.78
CA GLN A 314 -26.46 7.22 47.58
C GLN A 314 -26.51 6.61 48.98
N GLU A 315 -26.31 5.29 49.10
CA GLU A 315 -26.26 4.60 50.38
C GLU A 315 -25.07 5.07 51.25
N ALA A 316 -23.92 5.42 50.64
CA ALA A 316 -22.78 6.00 51.35
C ALA A 316 -23.05 7.44 51.82
N GLU A 317 -23.64 8.27 50.96
CA GLU A 317 -24.02 9.66 51.29
C GLU A 317 -25.08 9.71 52.41
N GLN A 318 -26.07 8.79 52.40
CA GLN A 318 -27.04 8.67 53.49
C GLN A 318 -26.39 8.28 54.82
N LYS A 319 -25.46 7.30 54.80
CA LYS A 319 -24.73 6.90 56.01
C LYS A 319 -23.85 8.02 56.57
N GLU A 320 -23.21 8.82 55.70
CA GLU A 320 -22.46 9.99 56.14
C GLU A 320 -23.38 11.06 56.76
N ALA A 321 -24.53 11.35 56.14
CA ALA A 321 -25.51 12.31 56.66
C ALA A 321 -26.09 11.89 58.01
N GLU A 322 -26.43 10.61 58.19
CA GLU A 322 -26.90 10.07 59.47
C GLU A 322 -25.82 10.16 60.56
N SER A 323 -24.55 9.89 60.21
CA SER A 323 -23.42 10.01 61.15
C SER A 323 -23.09 11.46 61.55
N ALA A 324 -23.42 12.44 60.70
CA ALA A 324 -23.27 13.86 60.99
C ALA A 324 -24.40 14.35 61.91
N SER A 325 -25.65 13.95 61.64
CA SER A 325 -26.81 14.26 62.49
C SER A 325 -26.69 13.71 63.91
N SER A 326 -26.12 12.50 64.08
CA SER A 326 -25.92 11.89 65.41
C SER A 326 -24.81 12.56 66.23
N LYS A 327 -23.93 13.35 65.60
CA LYS A 327 -22.88 14.13 66.29
C LYS A 327 -23.40 15.47 66.80
N ASP A 328 -24.36 16.08 66.11
CA ASP A 328 -24.97 17.35 66.54
C ASP A 328 -25.95 17.19 67.71
N GLU A 329 -26.68 16.07 67.80
CA GLU A 329 -27.55 15.78 68.96
C GLU A 329 -26.77 15.52 70.26
N ASN A 330 -25.54 15.00 70.18
CA ASN A 330 -24.68 14.75 71.34
C ASN A 330 -23.86 15.97 71.80
N SER A 331 -23.98 17.12 71.10
CA SER A 331 -23.33 18.38 71.46
C SER A 331 -24.27 19.37 72.17
N SER A 332 -25.55 19.01 72.36
CA SER A 332 -26.59 19.89 72.92
C SER A 332 -27.08 19.49 74.32
N THR A 333 -26.34 18.61 75.01
CA THR A 333 -26.46 18.32 76.46
C THR A 333 -25.15 18.63 77.13
#